data_AF-A0A1G3IP26-F1
#
_entry.id   AF-A0A1G3IP26-F1
#
_cell.length_a   1.000
_cell.length_b   1.000
_cell.length_c   1.000
_cell.angle_alpha   90.00
_cell.angle_beta   90.00
_cell.angle_gamma   90.00
#
_symmetry.space_group_name_H-M   'P 1'
#
loop_
_entity.id
_entity.type
_entity.pdbx_description
1 polymer ?
#
loop_
_entity_poly.entity_id
_entity_poly.type
_entity_poly.pdbx_seq_one_letter_code
_entity_poly.pdbx_strand_id
1 'polypeptide(L)'
;MTKSAHPAPIHRLALRVREIAQLFNSMDPTPFLNKDLDPEAEAFIETWASGFAPGSRFHVTIHIEQWPSDGDPSEMLTGAIHNHFAYKAERTRSALKHFLRQGRMSLVIGLVFVSLCLIAADAIGNLGANTGLTIA
;
A
#
# COMPACT_ATOMS: atom_id res chain seq x y z
N MET A 1 4.94 -31.80 12.17
CA MET A 1 3.57 -31.60 11.64
C MET A 1 3.65 -30.54 10.55
N THR A 2 3.75 -30.95 9.30
CA THR A 2 3.79 -30.09 8.12
C THR A 2 2.40 -29.49 7.91
N LYS A 3 2.24 -28.20 8.17
CA LYS A 3 1.03 -27.44 7.86
C LYS A 3 0.86 -27.48 6.35
N SER A 4 -0.02 -28.35 5.85
CA SER A 4 -0.47 -28.36 4.46
C SER A 4 -1.03 -26.97 4.16
N ALA A 5 -0.24 -26.13 3.48
CA ALA A 5 -0.66 -24.80 3.08
C ALA A 5 -1.75 -24.97 2.02
N HIS A 6 -3.01 -24.98 2.47
CA HIS A 6 -4.14 -24.84 1.56
C HIS A 6 -3.93 -23.51 0.84
N PRO A 7 -3.74 -23.51 -0.50
CA PRO A 7 -3.42 -22.28 -1.19
C PRO A 7 -4.60 -21.32 -1.01
N ALA A 8 -4.32 -20.09 -0.58
CA ALA A 8 -5.36 -19.09 -0.28
C ALA A 8 -6.39 -19.03 -1.41
N PRO A 9 -7.70 -18.88 -1.10
CA PRO A 9 -8.75 -18.84 -2.12
C PRO A 9 -8.41 -17.80 -3.20
N ILE A 10 -8.60 -18.17 -4.46
CA ILE A 10 -8.39 -17.25 -5.60
C ILE A 10 -9.70 -16.51 -5.82
N HIS A 11 -9.67 -15.20 -5.63
CA HIS A 11 -10.81 -14.35 -5.97
C HIS A 11 -10.75 -13.99 -7.45
N ARG A 12 -11.88 -14.11 -8.15
CA ARG A 12 -11.96 -13.92 -9.59
C ARG A 12 -12.76 -12.66 -9.92
N LEU A 13 -12.21 -11.85 -10.81
CA LEU A 13 -12.87 -10.69 -11.39
C LEU A 13 -12.98 -10.89 -12.89
N ALA A 14 -14.14 -10.64 -13.49
CA ALA A 14 -14.31 -10.63 -14.92
C ALA A 14 -14.57 -9.20 -15.39
N LEU A 15 -13.70 -8.69 -16.26
CA LEU A 15 -13.84 -7.40 -16.91
C LEU A 15 -14.26 -7.60 -18.36
N ARG A 16 -15.02 -6.65 -18.89
CA ARG A 16 -15.40 -6.59 -20.31
C ARG A 16 -14.99 -5.23 -20.84
N VAL A 17 -14.19 -5.23 -21.89
CA VAL A 17 -13.76 -4.02 -22.60
C VAL A 17 -13.97 -4.23 -24.09
N ARG A 18 -14.30 -3.14 -24.80
CA ARG A 18 -14.50 -3.24 -26.24
C ARG A 18 -13.18 -3.48 -26.96
N GLU A 19 -12.15 -2.73 -26.57
CA GLU A 19 -10.80 -2.79 -27.11
C GLU A 19 -9.78 -2.69 -25.98
N ILE A 20 -8.57 -3.19 -26.22
CA ILE A 20 -7.50 -3.23 -25.20
C ILE A 20 -7.10 -1.82 -24.77
N ALA A 21 -7.09 -0.86 -25.68
CA ALA A 21 -6.70 0.52 -25.41
C ALA A 21 -7.55 1.19 -24.32
N GLN A 22 -8.81 0.77 -24.12
CA GLN A 22 -9.69 1.30 -23.07
C GLN A 22 -9.25 0.93 -21.65
N LEU A 23 -8.45 -0.12 -21.50
CA LEU A 23 -7.94 -0.54 -20.20
C LEU A 23 -6.77 0.35 -19.73
N PHE A 24 -6.15 1.10 -20.66
CA PHE A 24 -4.96 1.88 -20.41
C PHE A 24 -5.21 3.37 -20.57
N ASN A 25 -4.44 4.17 -19.83
CA ASN A 25 -4.52 5.62 -19.89
C ASN A 25 -4.06 6.13 -21.27
N SER A 26 -4.95 6.75 -22.03
CA SER A 26 -4.65 7.27 -23.38
C SER A 26 -3.64 8.43 -23.39
N MET A 27 -3.50 9.16 -22.30
CA MET A 27 -2.57 10.29 -22.17
C MET A 27 -1.14 9.86 -21.83
N ASP A 28 -0.93 8.60 -21.45
CA ASP A 28 0.38 8.08 -21.10
C ASP A 28 1.20 7.72 -22.36
N PRO A 29 2.35 8.39 -22.61
CA PRO A 29 3.20 8.11 -23.76
C PRO A 29 4.16 6.92 -23.54
N THR A 30 4.13 6.25 -22.39
CA THR A 30 5.04 5.12 -22.12
C THR A 30 4.78 3.91 -23.03
N PRO A 31 5.81 3.06 -23.24
CA PRO A 31 5.64 1.80 -23.96
C PRO A 31 4.57 0.92 -23.31
N PHE A 32 3.82 0.17 -24.11
CA PHE A 32 2.64 -0.60 -23.66
C PHE A 32 2.88 -1.47 -22.41
N LEU A 33 4.05 -2.13 -22.31
CA LEU A 33 4.41 -2.98 -21.15
C LEU A 33 4.51 -2.21 -19.82
N ASN A 34 4.77 -0.90 -19.88
CA ASN A 34 4.89 -0.03 -18.71
C ASN A 34 3.77 1.01 -18.67
N LYS A 35 2.72 0.84 -19.49
CA LYS A 35 1.64 1.80 -19.62
C LYS A 35 0.72 1.74 -18.42
N ASP A 36 0.38 2.92 -17.90
CA ASP A 36 -0.55 3.02 -16.79
C ASP A 36 -1.95 2.55 -17.20
N LEU A 37 -2.61 1.83 -16.30
CA LEU A 37 -4.03 1.56 -16.44
C LEU A 37 -4.84 2.85 -16.46
N ASP A 38 -5.99 2.82 -17.13
CA ASP A 38 -6.95 3.91 -17.03
C ASP A 38 -7.37 4.09 -15.55
N PRO A 39 -7.41 5.33 -15.01
CA PRO A 39 -7.72 5.57 -13.61
C PRO A 39 -9.05 4.95 -13.16
N GLU A 40 -10.06 4.90 -14.03
CA GLU A 40 -11.36 4.30 -13.70
C GLU A 40 -11.26 2.77 -13.61
N ALA A 41 -10.55 2.15 -14.56
CA ALA A 41 -10.31 0.71 -14.56
C ALA A 41 -9.48 0.27 -13.33
N GLU A 42 -8.43 1.03 -13.03
CA GLU A 42 -7.61 0.82 -11.84
C GLU A 42 -8.45 0.91 -10.56
N ALA A 43 -9.18 2.01 -10.37
CA ALA A 43 -10.00 2.23 -9.19
C ALA A 43 -11.07 1.15 -9.02
N PHE A 44 -11.64 0.65 -10.12
CA PHE A 44 -12.60 -0.45 -10.08
C PHE A 44 -11.98 -1.74 -9.57
N ILE A 45 -10.80 -2.13 -10.11
CA ILE A 45 -10.08 -3.34 -9.69
C ILE A 45 -9.68 -3.23 -8.21
N GLU A 46 -9.20 -2.06 -7.79
CA GLU A 46 -8.80 -1.83 -6.40
C GLU A 46 -9.96 -1.85 -5.43
N THR A 47 -11.07 -1.19 -5.79
CA THR A 47 -12.28 -1.19 -4.97
C THR A 47 -12.80 -2.62 -4.80
N TRP A 48 -12.84 -3.40 -5.88
CA TRP A 48 -13.19 -4.82 -5.81
C TRP A 48 -12.22 -5.61 -4.92
N ALA A 49 -10.90 -5.44 -5.10
CA ALA A 49 -9.89 -6.16 -4.35
C ALA A 49 -9.87 -5.80 -2.85
N SER A 50 -10.25 -4.56 -2.50
CA SER A 50 -10.31 -4.07 -1.13
C SER A 50 -11.32 -4.81 -0.24
N GLY A 51 -12.29 -5.51 -0.84
CA GLY A 51 -13.27 -6.34 -0.12
C GLY A 51 -12.70 -7.65 0.45
N PHE A 52 -11.44 -7.97 0.19
CA PHE A 52 -10.81 -9.24 0.58
C PHE A 52 -9.67 -9.05 1.58
N ALA A 53 -9.29 -10.15 2.25
CA ALA A 53 -8.21 -10.13 3.23
C ALA A 53 -6.85 -9.76 2.58
N PRO A 54 -5.93 -9.10 3.32
CA PRO A 54 -4.59 -8.85 2.84
C PRO A 54 -3.85 -10.14 2.44
N GLY A 55 -3.09 -10.10 1.35
CA GLY A 55 -2.36 -11.26 0.83
C GLY A 55 -3.22 -12.29 0.09
N SER A 56 -4.48 -11.95 -0.21
CA SER A 56 -5.33 -12.76 -1.07
C SER A 56 -4.79 -12.84 -2.49
N ARG A 57 -5.14 -13.94 -3.19
CA ARG A 57 -4.76 -14.13 -4.60
C ARG A 57 -5.90 -13.68 -5.50
N PHE A 58 -5.57 -12.90 -6.51
CA PHE A 58 -6.53 -12.37 -7.47
C PHE A 58 -6.29 -12.95 -8.87
N HIS A 59 -7.38 -13.22 -9.58
CA HIS A 59 -7.35 -13.64 -10.97
C HIS A 59 -8.33 -12.77 -11.76
N VAL A 60 -7.81 -11.92 -12.63
CA VAL A 60 -8.61 -11.00 -13.45
C VAL A 60 -8.71 -11.59 -14.86
N THR A 61 -9.93 -11.91 -15.28
CA THR A 61 -10.24 -12.35 -16.64
C THR A 61 -10.76 -11.16 -17.43
N ILE A 62 -10.08 -10.80 -18.51
CA ILE A 62 -10.47 -9.68 -19.37
C ILE A 62 -11.06 -10.24 -20.66
N HIS A 63 -12.33 -9.91 -20.91
CA HIS A 63 -13.01 -10.25 -22.15
C HIS A 63 -12.94 -9.04 -23.08
N ILE A 64 -12.37 -9.25 -24.26
CA ILE A 64 -12.19 -8.21 -25.28
C ILE A 64 -13.16 -8.50 -26.42
N GLU A 65 -14.00 -7.51 -26.76
CA GLU A 65 -14.97 -7.66 -27.85
C GLU A 65 -14.30 -7.57 -29.24
N GLN A 66 -13.36 -6.63 -29.39
CA GLN A 66 -12.62 -6.40 -30.63
C GLN A 66 -11.17 -6.84 -30.45
N TRP A 67 -10.91 -8.09 -30.84
CA TRP A 67 -9.56 -8.64 -30.84
C TRP A 67 -8.67 -7.94 -31.88
N PRO A 68 -7.42 -7.60 -31.52
CA PRO A 68 -6.48 -7.04 -32.49
C PRO A 68 -6.21 -8.01 -33.64
N SER A 69 -6.03 -7.48 -34.84
CA SER A 69 -5.66 -8.27 -36.02
C SER A 69 -4.17 -8.68 -36.03
N ASP A 70 -3.34 -8.03 -35.22
CA ASP A 70 -1.87 -8.09 -35.26
C ASP A 70 -1.25 -9.17 -34.36
N GLY A 71 -2.00 -10.22 -34.05
CA GLY A 71 -1.56 -11.36 -33.23
C GLY A 71 -2.20 -11.40 -31.84
N ASP A 72 -1.68 -12.27 -30.97
CA ASP A 72 -2.20 -12.46 -29.61
C ASP A 72 -1.49 -11.52 -28.61
N PRO A 73 -2.16 -10.46 -28.12
CA PRO A 73 -1.60 -9.54 -27.14
C PRO A 73 -1.64 -10.09 -25.70
N SER A 74 -2.12 -11.31 -25.46
CA SER A 74 -2.41 -11.82 -24.12
C SER A 74 -1.22 -11.77 -23.18
N GLU A 75 -0.02 -12.18 -23.63
CA GLU A 75 1.18 -12.13 -22.78
C GLU A 75 1.60 -10.69 -22.47
N MET A 76 1.58 -9.82 -23.48
CA MET A 76 1.96 -8.41 -23.33
C MET A 76 0.97 -7.66 -22.42
N LEU A 77 -0.33 -7.90 -22.59
CA LEU A 77 -1.41 -7.37 -21.75
C LEU A 77 -1.28 -7.85 -20.30
N THR A 78 -1.04 -9.15 -20.12
CA THR A 78 -0.82 -9.73 -18.80
C THR A 78 0.39 -9.10 -18.13
N GLY A 79 1.51 -8.98 -18.86
CA GLY A 79 2.73 -8.33 -18.37
C GLY A 79 2.50 -6.88 -17.96
N ALA A 80 1.81 -6.11 -18.79
CA ALA A 80 1.52 -4.70 -18.52
C ALA A 80 0.70 -4.49 -17.24
N ILE A 81 -0.38 -5.27 -17.07
CA ILE A 81 -1.23 -5.20 -15.88
C ILE A 81 -0.45 -5.59 -14.61
N HIS A 82 0.34 -6.66 -14.68
CA HIS A 82 1.15 -7.10 -13.53
C HIS A 82 2.19 -6.04 -13.17
N ASN A 83 2.86 -5.46 -14.17
CA ASN A 83 3.88 -4.44 -13.97
C ASN A 83 3.29 -3.17 -13.36
N HIS A 84 2.13 -2.71 -13.87
CA HIS A 84 1.38 -1.58 -13.32
C HIS A 84 1.11 -1.73 -11.82
N PHE A 85 0.46 -2.84 -11.42
CA PHE A 85 0.14 -3.06 -10.01
C PHE A 85 1.37 -3.34 -9.14
N ALA A 86 2.41 -4.00 -9.67
CA ALA A 86 3.66 -4.21 -8.94
C ALA A 86 4.37 -2.87 -8.67
N TYR A 87 4.45 -2.01 -9.66
CA TYR A 87 5.02 -0.67 -9.55
C TYR A 87 4.22 0.18 -8.55
N LYS A 88 2.89 0.21 -8.67
CA LYS A 88 2.01 0.92 -7.74
C LYS A 88 2.16 0.42 -6.30
N ALA A 89 2.24 -0.90 -6.10
CA ALA A 89 2.44 -1.48 -4.77
C ALA A 89 3.75 -1.02 -4.12
N GLU A 90 4.86 -1.01 -4.87
CA GLU A 90 6.15 -0.58 -4.33
C GLU A 90 6.18 0.93 -4.03
N ARG A 91 5.55 1.76 -4.88
CA ARG A 91 5.38 3.20 -4.66
C ARG A 91 4.60 3.49 -3.38
N THR A 92 3.44 2.85 -3.22
CA THR A 92 2.59 3.01 -2.04
C THR A 92 3.30 2.52 -0.77
N ARG A 93 4.00 1.38 -0.86
CA ARG A 93 4.78 0.84 0.26
C ARG A 93 5.91 1.78 0.67
N SER A 94 6.61 2.36 -0.30
CA SER A 94 7.67 3.33 -0.06
C SER A 94 7.14 4.61 0.58
N ALA A 95 6.00 5.13 0.11
CA ALA A 95 5.34 6.28 0.71
C ALA A 95 4.91 6.02 2.16
N LEU A 96 4.29 4.86 2.43
CA LEU A 96 3.89 4.46 3.79
C LEU A 96 5.10 4.37 4.73
N LYS A 97 6.21 3.74 4.28
CA LYS A 97 7.45 3.67 5.05
C LYS A 97 7.97 5.06 5.41
N HIS A 98 7.88 6.02 4.49
CA HIS A 98 8.29 7.39 4.74
C HIS A 98 7.44 8.05 5.83
N PHE A 99 6.10 7.96 5.72
CA PHE A 99 5.20 8.50 6.74
C PHE A 99 5.38 7.88 8.12
N LEU A 100 5.54 6.55 8.19
CA LEU A 100 5.79 5.86 9.46
C LEU A 100 7.13 6.25 10.08
N ARG A 101 8.16 6.49 9.25
CA ARG A 101 9.46 6.97 9.73
C ARG A 101 9.33 8.37 10.34
N GLN A 102 8.59 9.25 9.69
CA GLN A 102 8.33 10.59 10.22
C GLN A 102 7.52 10.53 11.52
N GLY A 103 6.46 9.72 11.58
CA GLY A 103 5.67 9.52 12.79
C GLY A 103 6.51 8.98 13.96
N ARG A 104 7.43 8.03 13.69
CA ARG A 104 8.37 7.52 14.70
C ARG A 104 9.29 8.62 15.24
N MET A 105 9.78 9.52 14.40
CA MET A 105 10.61 10.64 14.87
C MET A 105 9.81 11.57 15.80
N SER A 106 8.57 11.92 15.42
CA SER A 106 7.70 12.72 16.28
C SER A 106 7.39 12.05 17.62
N LEU A 107 7.16 10.73 17.62
CA LEU A 107 6.95 9.95 18.84
C LEU A 107 8.18 10.00 19.76
N VAL A 108 9.39 9.86 19.21
CA VAL A 108 10.64 9.95 19.98
C VAL A 108 10.80 11.34 20.60
N ILE A 109 10.57 12.40 19.83
CA ILE A 109 10.64 13.78 20.34
C ILE A 109 9.67 13.98 21.51
N GLY A 110 8.42 13.53 21.35
CA GLY A 110 7.41 13.60 22.41
C GLY A 110 7.80 12.82 23.66
N LEU A 111 8.31 11.59 23.50
CA LEU A 111 8.75 10.74 24.60
C LEU A 111 9.91 11.37 25.38
N VAL A 112 10.90 11.92 24.68
CA VAL A 112 12.04 12.63 25.28
C VAL A 112 11.54 13.85 26.07
N PHE A 113 10.65 14.65 25.48
CA PHE A 113 10.09 15.81 26.15
C PHE A 113 9.34 15.46 27.43
N VAL A 114 8.42 14.48 27.37
CA VAL A 114 7.67 14.00 28.54
C VAL A 114 8.61 13.47 29.61
N SER A 115 9.62 12.68 29.23
CA SER A 115 10.60 12.14 30.17
C SER A 115 11.36 13.26 30.89
N LEU A 116 11.79 14.30 30.16
CA LEU A 116 12.46 15.46 30.75
C LEU A 116 11.54 16.24 31.70
N CYS A 117 10.27 16.43 31.34
CA CYS A 117 9.30 17.09 32.22
C CYS A 117 9.07 16.32 33.52
N LEU A 118 8.97 14.99 33.45
CA LEU A 118 8.81 14.14 34.64
C LEU A 118 10.05 14.19 35.54
N ILE A 119 11.25 14.12 34.95
CA ILE A 119 12.51 14.25 35.71
C ILE A 119 12.59 15.62 36.40
N ALA A 120 12.21 16.69 35.70
CA ALA A 120 12.19 18.03 36.28
C ALA A 120 11.18 18.15 37.43
N ALA A 121 9.99 17.57 37.27
CA ALA A 121 8.96 17.55 38.32
C ALA A 121 9.44 16.76 39.56
N ASP A 122 10.07 15.60 39.36
CA ASP A 122 10.63 14.79 40.44
C ASP A 122 11.78 15.50 41.18
N ALA A 123 12.67 16.16 40.44
CA ALA A 123 13.75 16.95 41.03
C ALA A 123 13.22 18.08 41.92
N ILE A 124 12.20 18.82 41.46
CA ILE A 124 11.56 19.87 42.26
C ILE A 124 10.88 19.28 43.51
N GLY A 125 10.18 18.16 43.37
CA GLY A 125 9.54 17.46 44.49
C GLY A 125 10.55 16.99 45.55
N ASN A 126 11.67 16.39 45.12
CA ASN A 126 12.73 15.93 46.01
C ASN A 126 13.43 17.10 46.73
N LEU A 127 13.70 18.22 46.04
CA LEU A 127 14.23 19.44 46.68
C LEU A 127 13.29 20.00 47.77
N GLY A 128 11.97 19.93 47.57
CA GLY A 128 10.97 20.34 48.56
C GLY A 128 10.87 19.37 49.76
N ALA A 129 11.01 18.06 49.53
CA ALA A 129 10.99 17.06 50.59
C ALA A 129 12.24 17.16 51.51
N ASN A 130 13.41 17.40 50.91
CA ASN A 130 14.68 17.51 51.65
C ASN A 130 14.77 18.79 52.49
N THR A 131 14.08 19.85 52.10
CA THR A 131 13.98 21.09 52.90
C THR A 131 13.00 20.94 54.07
N GLY A 132 11.95 20.13 53.96
CA GLY A 132 11.01 19.86 55.07
C GLY A 132 11.61 19.04 56.22
N LEU A 133 12.55 18.13 55.95
CA LEU A 133 13.23 17.31 56.97
C LEU A 133 14.36 18.05 57.73
N THR A 134 14.85 19.18 57.21
CA THR A 134 15.90 19.99 57.86
C THR A 134 15.33 21.00 58.87
N ILE A 135 14.02 21.24 58.88
CA ILE A 135 13.37 22.25 59.73
C ILE A 135 12.64 21.61 60.94
N ALA A 136 12.75 20.29 61.13
CA ALA A 136 12.19 19.58 62.29
C ALA A 136 13.24 19.30 63.38
#